data_AF-A0A953QGI7-F1
#
_entry.id   AF-A0A953QGI7-F1
#
_cell.length_a   1.000
_cell.length_b   1.000
_cell.length_c   1.000
_cell.angle_alpha   90.00
_cell.angle_beta   90.00
_cell.angle_gamma   90.00
#
_symmetry.space_group_name_H-M   'P 1'
#
loop_
_entity.id
_entity.type
_entity.pdbx_description
1 polymer ?
#
loop_
_entity_poly.entity_id
_entity_poly.type
_entity_poly.pdbx_seq_one_letter_code
_entity_poly.pdbx_strand_id
1 'polypeptide(L)'
;MENELHVIFGGGQVGTPLACILRDRGLRVRMIKRSAGTPDGVELMRGDATDAAFCIEAGRGAATVYHCMNPPYSAKVWAEVVPKYIDNLIGAAARAQARLVVLESVYMLGRPGGRPMNEDTPMHPCSKKGEIRAREAERLFEAHRRGDVRATAARGSDYYGPGGTLAHLGDQFWKPVIAGGRGMVLADPDAIHTYHYIPDCAAGLATLGTAADDAYGKPWMLPCATAESMRSLVARFSRHLGREIRMRTMPRWAIKTLGLAMPMLREIDEMLYQWEEPFIIDDRRFRERFGAQPADVDQAAAATVAWAKEHYGSR
;
A
#
# COMPACT_ATOMS: atom_id res chain seq x y z
N MET A 1 -5.96 -24.91 -9.38
CA MET A 1 -5.03 -24.00 -8.66
C MET A 1 -3.56 -24.24 -8.99
N GLU A 2 -3.05 -25.48 -9.10
CA GLU A 2 -1.60 -25.80 -9.29
C GLU A 2 -0.90 -25.29 -10.59
N ASN A 3 -1.51 -24.38 -11.36
CA ASN A 3 -0.83 -23.80 -12.53
C ASN A 3 -1.37 -22.40 -12.90
N GLU A 4 -2.04 -21.72 -11.98
CA GLU A 4 -2.62 -20.41 -12.23
C GLU A 4 -1.52 -19.34 -12.29
N LEU A 5 -1.56 -18.49 -13.31
CA LEU A 5 -0.64 -17.37 -13.46
C LEU A 5 -1.18 -16.14 -12.73
N HIS A 6 -0.36 -15.58 -11.85
CA HIS A 6 -0.63 -14.36 -11.11
C HIS A 6 0.28 -13.24 -11.63
N VAL A 7 -0.32 -12.17 -12.16
CA VAL A 7 0.41 -11.06 -12.78
C VAL A 7 0.37 -9.84 -11.88
N ILE A 8 1.52 -9.41 -11.37
CA ILE A 8 1.64 -8.30 -10.43
C ILE A 8 2.21 -7.08 -11.15
N PHE A 9 1.40 -6.04 -11.31
CA PHE A 9 1.89 -4.75 -11.76
C PHE A 9 2.45 -3.96 -10.58
N GLY A 10 3.77 -3.76 -10.59
CA GLY A 10 4.53 -3.02 -9.57
C GLY A 10 5.28 -3.91 -8.59
N GLY A 11 6.61 -4.01 -8.75
CA GLY A 11 7.53 -4.71 -7.82
C GLY A 11 8.06 -3.81 -6.70
N GLY A 12 7.18 -3.04 -6.06
CA GLY A 12 7.53 -2.14 -4.95
C GLY A 12 7.51 -2.83 -3.58
N GLN A 13 7.32 -2.02 -2.53
CA GLN A 13 7.33 -2.48 -1.13
C GLN A 13 6.29 -3.56 -0.83
N VAL A 14 5.12 -3.56 -1.50
CA VAL A 14 4.08 -4.60 -1.32
C VAL A 14 4.11 -5.66 -2.43
N GLY A 15 4.33 -5.27 -3.68
CA GLY A 15 4.28 -6.23 -4.80
C GLY A 15 5.40 -7.27 -4.78
N THR A 16 6.58 -6.93 -4.23
CA THR A 16 7.67 -7.89 -4.06
C THR A 16 7.35 -8.99 -3.03
N PRO A 17 6.96 -8.68 -1.78
CA PRO A 17 6.54 -9.71 -0.85
C PRO A 17 5.30 -10.48 -1.32
N LEU A 18 4.36 -9.84 -2.03
CA LEU A 18 3.22 -10.53 -2.65
C LEU A 18 3.70 -11.62 -3.63
N ALA A 19 4.68 -11.31 -4.47
CA ALA A 19 5.24 -12.26 -5.41
C ALA A 19 5.88 -13.47 -4.71
N CYS A 20 6.63 -13.24 -3.63
CA CYS A 20 7.19 -14.31 -2.81
C CYS A 20 6.09 -15.20 -2.22
N ILE A 21 5.05 -14.60 -1.60
CA ILE A 21 3.95 -15.35 -0.99
C ILE A 21 3.23 -16.21 -2.02
N LEU A 22 2.92 -15.68 -3.21
CA LEU A 22 2.23 -16.44 -4.25
C LEU A 22 3.10 -17.57 -4.80
N ARG A 23 4.39 -17.32 -5.04
CA ARG A 23 5.36 -18.34 -5.45
C ARG A 23 5.48 -19.45 -4.41
N ASP A 24 5.57 -19.10 -3.13
CA ASP A 24 5.73 -20.07 -2.04
C ASP A 24 4.46 -20.93 -1.85
N ARG A 25 3.30 -20.47 -2.36
CA ARG A 25 2.06 -21.26 -2.50
C ARG A 25 2.04 -22.14 -3.77
N GLY A 26 3.14 -22.22 -4.51
CA GLY A 26 3.25 -23.01 -5.75
C GLY A 26 2.61 -22.36 -6.98
N LEU A 27 2.26 -21.08 -6.93
CA LEU A 27 1.62 -20.36 -8.04
C LEU A 27 2.67 -19.78 -8.99
N ARG A 28 2.34 -19.70 -10.28
CA ARG A 28 3.19 -19.03 -11.27
C ARG A 28 3.04 -17.53 -11.11
N VAL A 29 4.15 -16.81 -11.00
CA VAL A 29 4.12 -15.36 -10.79
C VAL A 29 4.88 -14.66 -11.90
N ARG A 30 4.23 -13.66 -12.50
CA ARG A 30 4.87 -12.68 -13.39
C ARG A 30 4.80 -11.30 -12.74
N MET A 31 5.94 -10.66 -12.56
CA MET A 31 6.05 -9.32 -12.03
C MET A 31 6.36 -8.33 -13.15
N ILE A 32 5.54 -7.29 -13.24
CA ILE A 32 5.66 -6.20 -14.19
C ILE A 32 6.29 -5.00 -13.51
N LYS A 33 7.49 -4.62 -13.95
CA LYS A 33 8.16 -3.40 -13.47
C LYS A 33 9.22 -2.91 -14.44
N ARG A 34 9.62 -1.64 -14.27
CA ARG A 34 10.64 -0.99 -15.10
C ARG A 34 12.08 -1.41 -14.73
N SER A 35 12.35 -1.63 -13.44
CA SER A 35 13.68 -1.95 -12.93
C SER A 35 14.07 -3.42 -13.12
N ALA A 36 15.36 -3.73 -12.98
CA ALA A 36 15.89 -5.09 -13.09
C ALA A 36 15.61 -5.94 -11.85
N GLY A 37 15.69 -7.26 -12.02
CA GLY A 37 15.69 -8.25 -10.95
C GLY A 37 14.31 -8.53 -10.36
N THR A 38 14.05 -9.77 -9.99
CA THR A 38 12.86 -10.22 -9.27
C THR A 38 13.31 -11.23 -8.23
N PRO A 39 12.46 -11.58 -7.25
CA PRO A 39 12.72 -12.75 -6.42
C PRO A 39 12.92 -14.01 -7.29
N ASP A 40 13.75 -14.94 -6.84
CA ASP A 40 13.96 -16.20 -7.55
C ASP A 40 12.63 -16.94 -7.76
N GLY A 41 12.46 -17.55 -8.93
CA GLY A 41 11.22 -18.23 -9.31
C GLY A 41 10.07 -17.30 -9.73
N VAL A 42 10.30 -15.98 -9.84
CA VAL A 42 9.33 -15.02 -10.36
C VAL A 42 9.75 -14.52 -11.74
N GLU A 43 8.87 -14.66 -12.73
CA GLU A 43 9.08 -14.16 -14.09
C GLU A 43 9.09 -12.63 -14.08
N LEU A 44 10.10 -12.01 -14.68
CA LEU A 44 10.15 -10.56 -14.89
C LEU A 44 9.68 -10.24 -16.31
N MET A 45 8.70 -9.35 -16.43
CA MET A 45 8.37 -8.70 -17.70
C MET A 45 8.46 -7.19 -17.54
N ARG A 46 9.33 -6.57 -18.35
CA ARG A 46 9.57 -5.14 -18.28
C ARG A 46 8.65 -4.38 -19.22
N GLY A 47 8.08 -3.29 -18.72
CA GLY A 47 7.35 -2.34 -19.54
C GLY A 47 6.65 -1.29 -18.71
N ASP A 48 5.77 -0.55 -19.38
CA ASP A 48 5.06 0.61 -18.86
C ASP A 48 3.57 0.33 -18.80
N ALA A 49 2.98 0.42 -17.61
CA ALA A 49 1.56 0.17 -17.42
C ALA A 49 0.65 1.28 -17.98
N THR A 50 1.23 2.38 -18.48
CA THR A 50 0.49 3.39 -19.25
C THR A 50 0.23 2.95 -20.70
N ASP A 51 0.89 1.90 -21.19
CA ASP A 51 0.63 1.28 -22.50
C ASP A 51 -0.41 0.16 -22.38
N ALA A 52 -1.59 0.38 -22.97
CA ALA A 52 -2.70 -0.57 -22.95
C ALA A 52 -2.38 -1.90 -23.64
N ALA A 53 -1.67 -1.87 -24.78
CA ALA A 53 -1.33 -3.07 -25.55
C ALA A 53 -0.33 -3.92 -24.75
N PHE A 54 0.64 -3.27 -24.11
CA PHE A 54 1.56 -3.93 -23.19
C PHE A 54 0.83 -4.57 -22.02
N CYS A 55 -0.11 -3.87 -21.37
CA CYS A 55 -0.87 -4.44 -20.25
C CYS A 55 -1.65 -5.69 -20.65
N ILE A 56 -2.28 -5.68 -21.83
CA ILE A 56 -2.99 -6.85 -22.38
C ILE A 56 -2.05 -8.02 -22.63
N GLU A 57 -0.87 -7.78 -23.22
CA GLU A 57 0.15 -8.82 -23.42
C GLU A 57 0.64 -9.38 -22.09
N ALA A 58 0.99 -8.50 -21.15
CA ALA A 58 1.49 -8.87 -19.84
C ALA A 58 0.47 -9.70 -19.03
N GLY A 59 -0.82 -9.38 -19.16
CA GLY A 59 -1.93 -10.08 -18.51
C GLY A 59 -2.34 -11.38 -19.18
N ARG A 60 -1.79 -11.75 -20.35
CA ARG A 60 -2.22 -12.94 -21.09
C ARG A 60 -2.04 -14.21 -20.24
N GLY A 61 -3.14 -14.96 -20.10
CA GLY A 61 -3.21 -16.22 -19.35
C GLY A 61 -3.26 -16.05 -17.84
N ALA A 62 -3.39 -14.81 -17.32
CA ALA A 62 -3.52 -14.57 -15.90
C ALA A 62 -4.85 -15.13 -15.36
N ALA A 63 -4.79 -15.80 -14.20
CA ALA A 63 -5.96 -16.06 -13.38
C ALA A 63 -6.32 -14.82 -12.54
N THR A 64 -5.30 -14.10 -12.07
CA THR A 64 -5.45 -12.86 -11.29
C THR A 64 -4.39 -11.83 -11.68
N VAL A 65 -4.84 -10.59 -11.86
CA VAL A 65 -4.02 -9.40 -12.06
C VAL A 65 -4.04 -8.55 -10.78
N TYR A 66 -2.88 -8.08 -10.34
CA TYR A 66 -2.73 -7.24 -9.16
C TYR A 66 -2.22 -5.86 -9.54
N HIS A 67 -2.91 -4.81 -9.08
CA HIS A 67 -2.42 -3.44 -9.15
C HIS A 67 -1.70 -3.10 -7.84
N CYS A 68 -0.37 -3.13 -7.84
CA CYS A 68 0.49 -2.74 -6.70
C CYS A 68 1.38 -1.53 -7.00
N MET A 69 1.14 -0.83 -8.11
CA MET A 69 1.88 0.37 -8.47
C MET A 69 1.43 1.57 -7.63
N ASN A 70 2.38 2.44 -7.31
CA ASN A 70 2.07 3.76 -6.78
C ASN A 70 2.96 4.79 -7.51
N PRO A 71 2.38 5.80 -8.15
CA PRO A 71 3.17 6.83 -8.82
C PRO A 71 3.93 7.71 -7.82
N PRO A 72 4.99 8.43 -8.27
CA PRO A 72 5.66 9.45 -7.48
C PRO A 72 4.65 10.39 -6.80
N TYR A 73 4.93 10.81 -5.57
CA TYR A 73 3.99 11.56 -4.74
C TYR A 73 3.81 13.00 -5.23
N SER A 74 3.05 13.16 -6.31
CA SER A 74 2.74 14.41 -6.97
C SER A 74 1.32 14.34 -7.54
N ALA A 75 0.45 15.26 -7.14
CA ALA A 75 -0.93 15.32 -7.62
C ALA A 75 -1.00 15.44 -9.15
N LYS A 76 -0.05 16.16 -9.78
CA LYS A 76 0.05 16.27 -11.24
C LYS A 76 0.30 14.91 -11.89
N VAL A 77 1.28 14.15 -11.40
CA VAL A 77 1.61 12.82 -11.95
C VAL A 77 0.44 11.87 -11.69
N TRP A 78 -0.15 11.91 -10.51
CA TRP A 78 -1.30 11.07 -10.15
C TRP A 78 -2.48 11.29 -11.11
N ALA A 79 -2.82 12.55 -11.38
CA ALA A 79 -3.92 12.89 -12.30
C ALA A 79 -3.68 12.37 -13.73
N GLU A 80 -2.42 12.24 -14.14
CA GLU A 80 -2.05 11.75 -15.47
C GLU A 80 -2.05 10.22 -15.56
N VAL A 81 -1.50 9.52 -14.57
CA VAL A 81 -1.17 8.09 -14.71
C VAL A 81 -2.14 7.16 -13.98
N VAL A 82 -2.77 7.57 -12.87
CA VAL A 82 -3.69 6.70 -12.12
C VAL A 82 -4.89 6.28 -12.98
N PRO A 83 -5.57 7.19 -13.71
CA PRO A 83 -6.66 6.80 -14.60
C PRO A 83 -6.22 5.82 -15.69
N LYS A 84 -5.02 6.02 -16.26
CA LYS A 84 -4.47 5.12 -17.29
C LYS A 84 -4.18 3.74 -16.72
N TYR A 85 -3.59 3.65 -15.52
CA TYR A 85 -3.31 2.36 -14.89
C TYR A 85 -4.59 1.56 -14.66
N ILE A 86 -5.62 2.17 -14.06
CA ILE A 86 -6.85 1.44 -13.74
C ILE A 86 -7.59 1.00 -15.01
N ASP A 87 -7.71 1.88 -16.01
CA ASP A 87 -8.36 1.55 -17.28
C ASP A 87 -7.62 0.42 -18.02
N ASN A 88 -6.28 0.50 -18.08
CA ASN A 88 -5.46 -0.51 -18.76
C ASN A 88 -5.49 -1.85 -18.03
N LEU A 89 -5.52 -1.88 -16.70
CA LEU A 89 -5.56 -3.12 -15.93
C LEU A 89 -6.96 -3.75 -15.90
N ILE A 90 -8.03 -2.94 -15.95
CA ILE A 90 -9.38 -3.43 -16.24
C ILE A 90 -9.39 -4.11 -17.61
N GLY A 91 -8.87 -3.45 -18.65
CA GLY A 91 -8.80 -4.01 -20.00
C GLY A 91 -7.98 -5.30 -20.08
N ALA A 92 -6.81 -5.34 -19.44
CA ALA A 92 -5.96 -6.53 -19.39
C ALA A 92 -6.64 -7.70 -18.66
N ALA A 93 -7.23 -7.45 -17.49
CA ALA A 93 -7.93 -8.46 -16.73
C ALA A 93 -9.17 -8.98 -17.48
N ALA A 94 -9.98 -8.08 -18.07
CA ALA A 94 -11.13 -8.44 -18.89
C ALA A 94 -10.72 -9.33 -20.07
N ARG A 95 -9.65 -8.97 -20.79
CA ARG A 95 -9.18 -9.72 -21.97
C ARG A 95 -8.64 -11.11 -21.62
N ALA A 96 -8.07 -11.26 -20.42
CA ALA A 96 -7.61 -12.53 -19.87
C ALA A 96 -8.71 -13.31 -19.12
N GLN A 97 -9.90 -12.74 -18.95
CA GLN A 97 -10.96 -13.24 -18.06
C GLN A 97 -10.48 -13.43 -16.60
N ALA A 98 -9.47 -12.67 -16.21
CA ALA A 98 -8.83 -12.70 -14.92
C ALA A 98 -9.63 -11.93 -13.86
N ARG A 99 -9.34 -12.23 -12.59
CA ARG A 99 -9.68 -11.37 -11.46
C ARG A 99 -8.76 -10.15 -11.43
N LEU A 100 -9.24 -9.04 -10.88
CA LEU A 100 -8.45 -7.83 -10.65
C LEU A 100 -8.47 -7.47 -9.16
N VAL A 101 -7.31 -7.48 -8.53
CA VAL A 101 -7.12 -7.07 -7.13
C VAL A 101 -6.33 -5.78 -7.08
N VAL A 102 -6.93 -4.70 -6.58
CA VAL A 102 -6.30 -3.37 -6.55
C VAL A 102 -5.87 -3.03 -5.13
N LEU A 103 -4.59 -2.70 -4.93
CA LEU A 103 -4.11 -2.12 -3.67
C LEU A 103 -4.42 -0.61 -3.65
N GLU A 104 -5.27 -0.20 -2.72
CA GLU A 104 -5.68 1.19 -2.53
C GLU A 104 -5.15 1.76 -1.22
N SER A 105 -4.90 3.07 -1.20
CA SER A 105 -4.86 3.83 0.06
C SER A 105 -6.27 4.20 0.48
N VAL A 106 -6.47 4.62 1.73
CA VAL A 106 -7.78 5.08 2.23
C VAL A 106 -8.08 6.56 1.95
N TYR A 107 -7.33 7.22 1.06
CA TYR A 107 -7.45 8.67 0.82
C TYR A 107 -8.82 9.09 0.30
N MET A 108 -9.50 8.20 -0.42
CA MET A 108 -10.85 8.46 -0.95
C MET A 108 -11.90 8.64 0.14
N LEU A 109 -11.66 8.13 1.36
CA LEU A 109 -12.60 8.23 2.48
C LEU A 109 -12.57 9.61 3.14
N GLY A 110 -11.47 10.36 2.96
CA GLY A 110 -11.30 11.70 3.53
C GLY A 110 -11.24 11.70 5.05
N ARG A 111 -11.95 12.63 5.68
CA ARG A 111 -11.93 12.86 7.15
C ARG A 111 -12.98 11.98 7.84
N PRO A 112 -12.59 10.96 8.62
CA PRO A 112 -13.56 10.09 9.29
C PRO A 112 -14.37 10.76 10.43
N GLY A 113 -13.95 11.94 10.92
CA GLY A 113 -14.49 12.53 12.14
C GLY A 113 -14.11 11.74 13.40
N GLY A 114 -12.94 11.09 13.38
CA GLY A 114 -12.45 10.22 14.46
C GLY A 114 -13.09 8.83 14.55
N ARG A 115 -14.02 8.48 13.65
CA ARG A 115 -14.67 7.16 13.63
C ARG A 115 -13.80 6.12 12.90
N PRO A 116 -13.74 4.85 13.36
CA PRO A 116 -13.09 3.79 12.60
C PRO A 116 -13.69 3.65 11.20
N MET A 117 -12.82 3.63 10.19
CA MET A 117 -13.18 3.42 8.79
C MET A 117 -13.25 1.92 8.50
N ASN A 118 -14.31 1.50 7.83
CA ASN A 118 -14.58 0.13 7.39
C ASN A 118 -15.02 0.11 5.91
N GLU A 119 -15.36 -1.07 5.39
CA GLU A 119 -15.76 -1.27 3.99
C GLU A 119 -16.98 -0.43 3.56
N ASP A 120 -17.85 -0.04 4.48
CA ASP A 120 -19.06 0.76 4.20
C ASP A 120 -18.83 2.27 4.37
N THR A 121 -17.62 2.68 4.74
CA THR A 121 -17.31 4.10 4.91
C THR A 121 -17.46 4.82 3.56
N PRO A 122 -18.26 5.89 3.49
CA PRO A 122 -18.51 6.58 2.22
C PRO A 122 -17.23 7.28 1.75
N MET A 123 -17.08 7.38 0.42
CA MET A 123 -15.97 8.10 -0.18
C MET A 123 -16.26 9.61 -0.17
N HIS A 124 -15.71 10.33 0.82
CA HIS A 124 -15.81 11.78 0.94
C HIS A 124 -14.42 12.43 0.88
N PRO A 125 -13.74 12.39 -0.28
CA PRO A 125 -12.37 12.88 -0.39
C PRO A 125 -12.26 14.37 -0.07
N CYS A 126 -11.22 14.74 0.68
CA CYS A 126 -10.92 16.13 1.04
C CYS A 126 -9.55 16.61 0.53
N SER A 127 -9.01 15.91 -0.46
CA SER A 127 -7.72 16.19 -1.11
C SER A 127 -7.82 15.82 -2.60
N LYS A 128 -6.97 16.41 -3.45
CA LYS A 128 -6.88 16.07 -4.88
C LYS A 128 -6.48 14.61 -5.07
N LYS A 129 -5.54 14.11 -4.26
CA LYS A 129 -5.17 12.68 -4.29
C LYS A 129 -6.33 11.78 -3.87
N GLY A 130 -7.09 12.18 -2.86
CA GLY A 130 -8.32 11.50 -2.43
C GLY A 130 -9.36 11.46 -3.55
N GLU A 131 -9.58 12.58 -4.24
CA GLU A 131 -10.52 12.64 -5.37
C GLU A 131 -10.08 11.74 -6.55
N ILE A 132 -8.77 11.69 -6.84
CA ILE A 132 -8.23 10.80 -7.87
C ILE A 132 -8.47 9.34 -7.47
N ARG A 133 -8.22 8.96 -6.21
CA ARG A 133 -8.48 7.61 -5.70
C ARG A 133 -9.97 7.27 -5.64
N ALA A 134 -10.84 8.22 -5.34
CA ALA A 134 -12.29 8.02 -5.38
C ALA A 134 -12.75 7.67 -6.81
N ARG A 135 -12.29 8.43 -7.81
CA ARG A 135 -12.58 8.16 -9.23
C ARG A 135 -12.01 6.82 -9.71
N GLU A 136 -10.83 6.43 -9.23
CA GLU A 136 -10.24 5.11 -9.50
C GLU A 136 -11.13 3.98 -8.96
N ALA A 137 -11.54 4.08 -7.70
CA ALA A 137 -12.41 3.09 -7.05
C ALA A 137 -13.78 2.99 -7.74
N GLU A 138 -14.39 4.13 -8.10
CA GLU A 138 -15.64 4.17 -8.86
C GLU A 138 -15.52 3.42 -10.19
N ARG A 139 -14.47 3.73 -10.99
CA ARG A 139 -14.21 3.05 -12.27
C ARG A 139 -14.05 1.54 -12.11
N LEU A 140 -13.31 1.10 -11.09
CA LEU A 140 -13.10 -0.31 -10.79
C LEU A 140 -14.42 -1.03 -10.52
N PHE A 141 -15.25 -0.50 -9.62
CA PHE A 141 -16.52 -1.14 -9.24
C PHE A 141 -17.62 -0.95 -10.29
N GLU A 142 -17.56 0.08 -11.12
CA GLU A 142 -18.41 0.19 -12.31
C GLU A 142 -18.10 -0.91 -13.34
N ALA A 143 -16.82 -1.13 -13.66
CA ALA A 143 -16.42 -2.23 -14.55
C ALA A 143 -16.85 -3.58 -13.99
N HIS A 144 -16.78 -3.76 -12.68
CA HIS A 144 -17.34 -4.95 -12.02
C HIS A 144 -18.85 -5.09 -12.20
N ARG A 145 -19.62 -4.03 -11.91
CA ARG A 145 -21.09 -4.04 -12.04
C ARG A 145 -21.56 -4.29 -13.47
N ARG A 146 -20.80 -3.86 -14.48
CA ARG A 146 -21.08 -4.16 -15.90
C ARG A 146 -20.76 -5.60 -16.29
N GLY A 147 -20.02 -6.33 -15.46
CA GLY A 147 -19.55 -7.68 -15.77
C GLY A 147 -18.28 -7.72 -16.61
N ASP A 148 -17.61 -6.58 -16.82
CA ASP A 148 -16.38 -6.50 -17.62
C ASP A 148 -15.22 -7.25 -16.92
N VAL A 149 -15.17 -7.19 -15.59
CA VAL A 149 -14.11 -7.80 -14.77
C VAL A 149 -14.62 -8.21 -13.39
N ARG A 150 -14.04 -9.27 -12.81
CA ARG A 150 -14.22 -9.58 -11.39
C ARG A 150 -13.20 -8.81 -10.58
N ALA A 151 -13.62 -7.73 -9.92
CA ALA A 151 -12.71 -6.82 -9.24
C ALA A 151 -12.96 -6.69 -7.74
N THR A 152 -11.89 -6.51 -6.97
CA THR A 152 -11.93 -6.16 -5.55
C THR A 152 -10.79 -5.18 -5.24
N ALA A 153 -10.93 -4.44 -4.15
CA ALA A 153 -9.92 -3.52 -3.65
C ALA A 153 -9.47 -3.92 -2.25
N ALA A 154 -8.17 -3.85 -2.00
CA ALA A 154 -7.55 -4.04 -0.70
C ALA A 154 -7.09 -2.67 -0.19
N ARG A 155 -7.69 -2.17 0.87
CA ARG A 155 -7.44 -0.83 1.40
C ARG A 155 -6.51 -0.89 2.59
N GLY A 156 -5.43 -0.13 2.52
CA GLY A 156 -4.48 0.08 3.63
C GLY A 156 -4.27 1.57 3.91
N SER A 157 -3.81 1.87 5.12
CA SER A 157 -3.38 3.21 5.52
C SER A 157 -1.87 3.39 5.29
N ASP A 158 -1.15 3.97 6.25
CA ASP A 158 0.29 4.16 6.22
C ASP A 158 1.05 2.85 6.47
N TYR A 159 2.02 2.56 5.62
CA TYR A 159 2.77 1.30 5.68
C TYR A 159 4.03 1.38 6.54
N TYR A 160 4.39 0.28 7.19
CA TYR A 160 5.70 0.07 7.81
C TYR A 160 6.15 -1.39 7.64
N GLY A 161 7.43 -1.66 7.83
CA GLY A 161 7.97 -3.02 7.75
C GLY A 161 9.15 -3.17 6.79
N PRO A 162 9.68 -4.39 6.68
CA PRO A 162 10.73 -4.71 5.72
C PRO A 162 10.38 -4.27 4.29
N GLY A 163 11.31 -3.61 3.63
CA GLY A 163 11.15 -3.10 2.26
C GLY A 163 10.41 -1.76 2.13
N GLY A 164 9.93 -1.18 3.25
CA GLY A 164 9.17 0.07 3.29
C GLY A 164 9.97 1.35 3.10
N THR A 165 10.88 1.42 2.12
CA THR A 165 11.82 2.55 1.94
C THR A 165 11.14 3.88 1.57
N LEU A 166 9.96 3.82 0.93
CA LEU A 166 9.21 4.98 0.46
C LEU A 166 8.07 5.41 1.40
N ALA A 167 7.87 4.67 2.50
CA ALA A 167 6.86 5.00 3.50
C ALA A 167 7.35 6.08 4.47
N HIS A 168 6.45 6.54 5.36
CA HIS A 168 6.76 7.49 6.41
C HIS A 168 7.95 7.02 7.28
N LEU A 169 7.98 5.73 7.61
CA LEU A 169 9.06 5.05 8.32
C LEU A 169 10.06 4.40 7.34
N GLY A 170 10.40 5.12 6.27
CA GLY A 170 11.33 4.69 5.23
C GLY A 170 12.71 5.34 5.36
N ASP A 171 13.30 5.71 4.22
CA ASP A 171 14.67 6.21 4.12
C ASP A 171 14.96 7.43 5.02
N GLN A 172 14.00 8.36 5.12
CA GLN A 172 14.15 9.60 5.92
C GLN A 172 14.10 9.34 7.43
N PHE A 173 13.59 8.18 7.83
CA PHE A 173 13.56 7.74 9.22
C PHE A 173 14.76 6.83 9.51
N TRP A 174 14.89 5.70 8.81
CA TRP A 174 15.86 4.67 9.18
C TRP A 174 17.32 5.02 8.89
N LYS A 175 17.65 5.73 7.80
CA LYS A 175 19.04 6.13 7.51
C LYS A 175 19.65 6.94 8.65
N PRO A 176 19.06 8.08 9.08
CA PRO A 176 19.61 8.84 10.19
C PRO A 176 19.49 8.07 11.51
N VAL A 177 18.42 7.29 11.74
CA VAL A 177 18.29 6.50 12.96
C VAL A 177 19.45 5.54 13.09
N ILE A 178 19.73 4.70 12.08
CA ILE A 178 20.83 3.71 12.10
C ILE A 178 22.19 4.40 12.26
N ALA A 179 22.38 5.57 11.65
CA ALA A 179 23.59 6.40 11.81
C ALA A 179 23.72 7.09 13.19
N GLY A 180 22.83 6.82 14.15
CA GLY A 180 22.86 7.41 15.50
C GLY A 180 22.21 8.81 15.62
N GLY A 181 21.64 9.30 14.52
CA GLY A 181 20.90 10.55 14.45
C GLY A 181 19.42 10.44 14.83
N ARG A 182 18.64 11.44 14.41
CA ARG A 182 17.20 11.53 14.66
C ARG A 182 16.40 11.11 13.43
N GLY A 183 15.41 10.24 13.62
CA GLY A 183 14.46 9.86 12.57
C GLY A 183 13.47 11.00 12.29
N MET A 184 13.29 11.38 11.03
CA MET A 184 12.22 12.32 10.67
C MET A 184 10.87 11.60 10.71
N VAL A 185 9.91 12.19 11.40
CA VAL A 185 8.50 11.81 11.34
C VAL A 185 7.67 13.03 10.93
N LEU A 186 6.64 12.81 10.12
CA LEU A 186 5.72 13.86 9.67
C LEU A 186 4.61 14.06 10.70
N ALA A 187 4.10 15.31 10.73
CA ALA A 187 2.93 15.69 11.50
C ALA A 187 3.05 15.45 13.02
N ASP A 188 1.92 15.18 13.66
CA ASP A 188 1.81 14.94 15.10
C ASP A 188 2.14 13.47 15.42
N PRO A 189 3.24 13.18 16.13
CA PRO A 189 3.63 11.82 16.46
C PRO A 189 2.77 11.18 17.55
N ASP A 190 1.89 11.96 18.20
CA ASP A 190 0.99 11.53 19.25
C ASP A 190 -0.43 11.26 18.73
N ALA A 191 -0.73 11.60 17.48
CA ALA A 191 -1.98 11.26 16.82
C ALA A 191 -2.17 9.73 16.71
N ILE A 192 -3.37 9.26 17.03
CA ILE A 192 -3.74 7.84 16.92
C ILE A 192 -3.98 7.50 15.45
N HIS A 193 -3.23 6.51 14.95
CA HIS A 193 -3.22 6.18 13.54
C HIS A 193 -3.06 4.67 13.34
N THR A 194 -3.65 4.12 12.28
CA THR A 194 -3.45 2.72 11.89
C THR A 194 -2.24 2.60 10.98
N TYR A 195 -1.23 1.84 11.41
CA TYR A 195 -0.07 1.51 10.59
C TYR A 195 -0.17 0.07 10.09
N HIS A 196 -0.10 -0.09 8.76
CA HIS A 196 -0.21 -1.37 8.08
C HIS A 196 1.17 -2.02 7.92
N TYR A 197 1.32 -3.23 8.45
CA TYR A 197 2.53 -4.01 8.27
C TYR A 197 2.60 -4.56 6.85
N ILE A 198 3.66 -4.23 6.11
CA ILE A 198 3.79 -4.55 4.68
C ILE A 198 3.59 -6.04 4.36
N PRO A 199 4.18 -6.99 5.10
CA PRO A 199 3.91 -8.41 4.89
C PRO A 199 2.44 -8.81 5.06
N ASP A 200 1.70 -8.21 6.00
CA ASP A 200 0.27 -8.49 6.18
C ASP A 200 -0.55 -7.96 5.00
N CYS A 201 -0.19 -6.79 4.46
CA CYS A 201 -0.82 -6.27 3.25
C CYS A 201 -0.60 -7.18 2.04
N ALA A 202 0.62 -7.67 1.86
CA ALA A 202 0.96 -8.61 0.80
C ALA A 202 0.21 -9.94 0.99
N ALA A 203 0.11 -10.46 2.22
CA ALA A 203 -0.66 -11.65 2.52
C ALA A 203 -2.15 -11.45 2.25
N GLY A 204 -2.71 -10.30 2.61
CA GLY A 204 -4.11 -9.95 2.34
C GLY A 204 -4.43 -9.88 0.85
N LEU A 205 -3.55 -9.28 0.04
CA LEU A 205 -3.66 -9.30 -1.42
C LEU A 205 -3.61 -10.73 -1.97
N ALA A 206 -2.68 -11.56 -1.48
CA ALA A 206 -2.57 -12.96 -1.90
C ALA A 206 -3.87 -13.73 -1.60
N THR A 207 -4.43 -13.54 -0.40
CA THR A 207 -5.73 -14.11 0.01
C THR A 207 -6.85 -13.68 -0.93
N LEU A 208 -6.99 -12.38 -1.22
CA LEU A 208 -8.05 -11.89 -2.11
C LEU A 208 -7.92 -12.45 -3.53
N GLY A 209 -6.70 -12.49 -4.06
CA GLY A 209 -6.47 -12.98 -5.42
C GLY A 209 -6.65 -14.48 -5.61
N THR A 210 -6.78 -15.25 -4.53
CA THR A 210 -7.13 -16.67 -4.55
C THR A 210 -8.49 -16.95 -3.88
N ALA A 211 -9.24 -15.91 -3.51
CA ALA A 211 -10.53 -16.05 -2.83
C ALA A 211 -11.64 -16.50 -3.80
N ALA A 212 -12.72 -17.03 -3.21
CA ALA A 212 -13.97 -17.30 -3.92
C ALA A 212 -14.63 -15.99 -4.42
N ASP A 213 -15.53 -16.14 -5.38
CA ASP A 213 -16.09 -15.02 -6.14
C ASP A 213 -16.94 -14.05 -5.27
N ASP A 214 -17.40 -14.45 -4.09
CA ASP A 214 -18.10 -13.60 -3.10
C ASP A 214 -17.20 -12.52 -2.44
N ALA A 215 -15.88 -12.62 -2.62
CA ALA A 215 -14.92 -11.60 -2.20
C ALA A 215 -14.89 -10.39 -3.15
N TYR A 216 -15.49 -10.48 -4.33
CA TYR A 216 -15.43 -9.47 -5.39
C TYR A 216 -16.64 -8.54 -5.37
N GLY A 217 -16.52 -7.39 -6.03
CA GLY A 217 -17.54 -6.35 -6.10
C GLY A 217 -17.60 -5.40 -4.91
N LYS A 218 -16.67 -5.54 -3.96
CA LYS A 218 -16.53 -4.68 -2.78
C LYS A 218 -15.07 -4.45 -2.41
N PRO A 219 -14.76 -3.36 -1.71
CA PRO A 219 -13.46 -3.18 -1.06
C PRO A 219 -13.37 -4.02 0.22
N TRP A 220 -12.15 -4.19 0.69
CA TRP A 220 -11.82 -4.83 1.96
C TRP A 220 -10.79 -4.00 2.72
N MET A 221 -10.97 -3.83 4.02
CA MET A 221 -9.92 -3.27 4.88
C MET A 221 -8.88 -4.35 5.18
N LEU A 222 -7.63 -4.09 4.82
CA LEU A 222 -6.54 -5.04 5.05
C LEU A 222 -6.30 -5.23 6.56
N PRO A 223 -5.88 -6.43 7.00
CA PRO A 223 -5.53 -6.69 8.39
C PRO A 223 -4.56 -5.68 8.97
N CYS A 224 -4.82 -5.22 10.19
CA CYS A 224 -3.96 -4.27 10.89
C CYS A 224 -3.95 -4.52 12.41
N ALA A 225 -2.81 -4.23 13.03
CA ALA A 225 -2.73 -4.14 14.49
C ALA A 225 -3.60 -2.99 15.02
N THR A 226 -3.87 -2.99 16.32
CA THR A 226 -4.58 -1.89 16.99
C THR A 226 -3.90 -0.56 16.70
N ALA A 227 -4.70 0.45 16.34
CA ALA A 227 -4.20 1.80 16.11
C ALA A 227 -3.44 2.33 17.34
N GLU A 228 -2.28 2.93 17.10
CA GLU A 228 -1.41 3.50 18.13
C GLU A 228 -0.78 4.79 17.61
N SER A 229 -0.08 5.52 18.49
CA SER A 229 0.66 6.70 18.06
C SER A 229 1.99 6.31 17.39
N MET A 230 2.51 7.17 16.50
CA MET A 230 3.86 7.01 15.94
C MET A 230 4.91 6.87 17.06
N ARG A 231 4.75 7.63 18.16
CA ARG A 231 5.62 7.52 19.34
C ARG A 231 5.61 6.13 19.95
N SER A 232 4.43 5.51 20.04
CA SER A 232 4.29 4.15 20.59
C SER A 232 4.96 3.12 19.69
N LEU A 233 4.71 3.20 18.37
CA LEU A 233 5.37 2.33 17.39
C LEU A 233 6.91 2.48 17.40
N VAL A 234 7.42 3.72 17.45
CA VAL A 234 8.86 4.00 17.54
C VAL A 234 9.46 3.54 18.87
N ALA A 235 8.69 3.54 19.97
CA ALA A 235 9.14 2.95 21.23
C ALA A 235 9.35 1.43 21.10
N ARG A 236 8.50 0.72 20.33
CA ARG A 236 8.71 -0.71 20.03
C ARG A 236 10.00 -0.92 19.24
N PHE A 237 10.22 -0.12 18.20
CA PHE A 237 11.47 -0.15 17.45
C PHE A 237 12.68 0.12 18.33
N SER A 238 12.59 1.05 19.28
CA SER A 238 13.68 1.37 20.22
C SER A 238 14.07 0.18 21.07
N ARG A 239 13.08 -0.60 21.56
CA ARG A 239 13.33 -1.84 22.32
C ARG A 239 14.14 -2.86 21.51
N HIS A 240 13.76 -3.10 20.26
CA HIS A 240 14.46 -4.07 19.40
C HIS A 240 15.78 -3.53 18.81
N LEU A 241 15.91 -2.21 18.68
CA LEU A 241 17.16 -1.57 18.28
C LEU A 241 18.20 -1.65 19.40
N GLY A 242 17.76 -1.71 20.66
CA GLY A 242 18.60 -1.73 21.86
C GLY A 242 19.02 -0.33 22.32
N ARG A 243 18.36 0.72 21.83
CA ARG A 243 18.57 2.12 22.25
C ARG A 243 17.38 2.99 21.92
N GLU A 244 17.27 4.11 22.61
CA GLU A 244 16.25 5.13 22.36
C GLU A 244 16.39 5.70 20.94
N ILE A 245 15.31 5.62 20.16
CA ILE A 245 15.20 6.31 18.87
C ILE A 245 14.66 7.71 19.12
N ARG A 246 15.48 8.72 18.84
CA ARG A 246 15.05 10.12 18.90
C ARG A 246 14.34 10.51 17.62
N MET A 247 13.14 11.05 17.75
CA MET A 247 12.37 11.58 16.63
C MET A 247 12.62 13.08 16.44
N ARG A 248 12.52 13.53 15.19
CA ARG A 248 12.37 14.95 14.83
C ARG A 248 11.06 15.08 14.06
N THR A 249 10.21 15.97 14.51
CA THR A 249 8.96 16.33 13.81
C THR A 249 9.16 17.63 13.05
N MET A 250 8.54 17.75 11.88
CA MET A 250 8.41 19.05 11.22
C MET A 250 7.08 19.68 11.68
N PRO A 251 7.11 20.85 12.35
CA PRO A 251 5.88 21.48 12.80
C PRO A 251 5.03 21.89 11.60
N ARG A 252 3.70 21.81 11.75
CA ARG A 252 2.74 22.04 10.66
C ARG A 252 2.91 23.37 9.94
N TRP A 253 3.16 24.44 10.70
CA TRP A 253 3.40 25.76 10.13
C TRP A 253 4.63 25.75 9.19
N ALA A 254 5.69 25.01 9.54
CA ALA A 254 6.88 24.93 8.71
C ALA A 254 6.60 24.14 7.42
N ILE A 255 5.82 23.06 7.49
CA ILE A 255 5.36 22.32 6.29
C ILE A 255 4.59 23.25 5.36
N LYS A 256 3.61 24.00 5.91
CA LYS A 256 2.78 24.93 5.13
C LYS A 256 3.60 26.05 4.48
N THR A 257 4.49 26.67 5.24
CA THR A 257 5.34 27.77 4.74
C THR A 257 6.34 27.28 3.70
N LEU A 258 7.06 26.19 3.97
CA LEU A 258 8.05 25.66 3.03
C LEU A 258 7.38 25.01 1.80
N GLY A 259 6.13 24.52 1.93
CA GLY A 259 5.32 24.01 0.82
C GLY A 259 4.96 25.05 -0.25
N LEU A 260 5.11 26.35 0.04
CA LEU A 260 4.98 27.40 -0.97
C LEU A 260 6.12 27.34 -2.00
N ALA A 261 7.32 26.97 -1.59
CA ALA A 261 8.50 26.87 -2.46
C ALA A 261 8.88 25.42 -2.84
N MET A 262 8.54 24.44 -2.00
CA MET A 262 8.93 23.03 -2.17
C MET A 262 7.72 22.17 -2.55
N PRO A 263 7.62 21.70 -3.80
CA PRO A 263 6.47 20.89 -4.26
C PRO A 263 6.20 19.68 -3.38
N MET A 264 7.23 18.94 -2.98
CA MET A 264 7.07 17.75 -2.12
C MET A 264 6.38 18.07 -0.78
N LEU A 265 6.72 19.19 -0.14
CA LEU A 265 6.09 19.58 1.13
C LEU A 265 4.64 20.04 0.94
N ARG A 266 4.30 20.61 -0.22
CA ARG A 266 2.90 20.93 -0.56
C ARG A 266 2.04 19.68 -0.70
N GLU A 267 2.61 18.64 -1.30
CA GLU A 267 1.93 17.35 -1.47
C GLU A 267 1.73 16.65 -0.12
N ILE A 268 2.63 16.88 0.86
CA ILE A 268 2.49 16.45 2.25
C ILE A 268 1.44 17.27 2.99
N ASP A 269 1.47 18.61 2.86
CA ASP A 269 0.52 19.54 3.51
C ASP A 269 -0.93 19.16 3.21
N GLU A 270 -1.21 18.85 1.93
CA GLU A 270 -2.51 18.36 1.45
C GLU A 270 -3.02 17.13 2.22
N MET A 271 -2.10 16.28 2.69
CA MET A 271 -2.40 14.98 3.27
C MET A 271 -2.28 14.97 4.80
N LEU A 272 -1.97 16.12 5.41
CA LEU A 272 -1.84 16.27 6.87
C LEU A 272 -3.14 16.00 7.63
N TYR A 273 -4.30 16.07 6.97
CA TYR A 273 -5.59 15.80 7.60
C TYR A 273 -5.65 14.43 8.29
N GLN A 274 -4.87 13.45 7.82
CA GLN A 274 -4.79 12.10 8.38
C GLN A 274 -4.19 12.04 9.79
N TRP A 275 -3.56 13.13 10.26
CA TRP A 275 -3.00 13.26 11.60
C TRP A 275 -3.70 14.37 12.42
N GLU A 276 -4.84 14.88 11.95
CA GLU A 276 -5.61 15.91 12.66
C GLU A 276 -6.67 15.33 13.61
N GLU A 277 -7.03 14.07 13.40
CA GLU A 277 -8.00 13.31 14.19
C GLU A 277 -7.62 11.83 14.16
N PRO A 278 -8.18 10.99 15.05
CA PRO A 278 -7.92 9.55 15.01
C PRO A 278 -8.22 8.95 13.63
N PHE A 279 -7.22 8.31 13.03
CA PHE A 279 -7.31 7.73 11.68
C PHE A 279 -7.23 6.21 11.79
N ILE A 280 -8.36 5.61 12.14
CA ILE A 280 -8.47 4.23 12.58
C ILE A 280 -9.13 3.39 11.48
N ILE A 281 -8.61 2.19 11.25
CA ILE A 281 -9.20 1.18 10.36
C ILE A 281 -9.85 0.08 11.20
N ASP A 282 -11.03 -0.37 10.80
CA ASP A 282 -11.67 -1.58 11.30
C ASP A 282 -11.55 -2.68 10.24
N ASP A 283 -10.68 -3.67 10.52
CA ASP A 283 -10.36 -4.78 9.64
C ASP A 283 -11.18 -6.05 9.93
N ARG A 284 -12.15 -5.96 10.85
CA ARG A 284 -12.85 -7.13 11.41
C ARG A 284 -13.48 -8.01 10.35
N ARG A 285 -14.14 -7.42 9.36
CA ARG A 285 -14.81 -8.18 8.29
C ARG A 285 -13.81 -9.03 7.50
N PHE A 286 -12.64 -8.49 7.19
CA PHE A 286 -11.59 -9.24 6.49
C PHE A 286 -11.11 -10.41 7.34
N ARG A 287 -10.81 -10.16 8.62
CA ARG A 287 -10.33 -11.21 9.54
C ARG A 287 -11.37 -12.32 9.73
N GLU A 288 -12.63 -11.96 9.90
CA GLU A 288 -13.74 -12.92 10.04
C GLU A 288 -13.95 -13.72 8.75
N ARG A 289 -13.93 -13.08 7.58
CA ARG A 289 -14.18 -13.76 6.30
C ARG A 289 -13.06 -14.70 5.89
N PHE A 290 -11.80 -14.32 6.14
CA PHE A 290 -10.64 -15.03 5.62
C PHE A 290 -9.82 -15.76 6.68
N GLY A 291 -10.20 -15.68 7.96
CA GLY A 291 -9.42 -16.26 9.06
C GLY A 291 -8.03 -15.64 9.21
N ALA A 292 -7.82 -14.43 8.67
CA ALA A 292 -6.54 -13.73 8.70
C ALA A 292 -6.37 -13.01 10.04
N GLN A 293 -5.15 -12.98 10.56
CA GLN A 293 -4.78 -12.15 11.70
C GLN A 293 -3.57 -11.29 11.32
N PRO A 294 -3.53 -10.02 11.75
CA PRO A 294 -2.33 -9.22 11.62
C PRO A 294 -1.19 -9.86 12.42
N ALA A 295 0.04 -9.63 12.00
CA ALA A 295 1.21 -9.99 12.77
C ALA A 295 1.16 -9.34 14.15
N ASP A 296 1.74 -10.02 15.14
CA ASP A 296 1.97 -9.42 16.44
C ASP A 296 2.85 -8.16 16.27
N VAL A 297 2.43 -7.06 16.89
CA VAL A 297 3.04 -5.75 16.64
C VAL A 297 4.50 -5.68 17.14
N ASP A 298 4.87 -6.42 18.19
CA ASP A 298 6.25 -6.49 18.66
C ASP A 298 7.10 -7.37 17.72
N GLN A 299 6.56 -8.47 17.18
CA GLN A 299 7.23 -9.25 16.14
C GLN A 299 7.43 -8.45 14.85
N ALA A 300 6.41 -7.72 14.40
CA ALA A 300 6.50 -6.83 13.24
C ALA A 300 7.55 -5.74 13.46
N ALA A 301 7.61 -5.16 14.66
CA ALA A 301 8.64 -4.19 15.05
C ALA A 301 10.05 -4.80 15.03
N ALA A 302 10.23 -6.00 15.59
CA ALA A 302 11.50 -6.72 15.58
C ALA A 302 12.00 -6.97 14.15
N ALA A 303 11.13 -7.50 13.28
CA ALA A 303 11.44 -7.75 11.88
C ALA A 303 11.79 -6.48 11.11
N THR A 304 11.07 -5.38 11.38
CA THR A 304 11.35 -4.06 10.78
C THR A 304 12.74 -3.56 11.16
N VAL A 305 13.11 -3.65 12.45
CA VAL A 305 14.43 -3.24 12.95
C VAL A 305 15.54 -4.11 12.38
N ALA A 306 15.34 -5.44 12.34
CA ALA A 306 16.31 -6.38 11.78
C ALA A 306 16.61 -6.04 10.31
N TRP A 307 15.56 -5.88 9.50
CA TRP A 307 15.69 -5.44 8.11
C TRP A 307 16.38 -4.08 8.00
N ALA A 308 16.02 -3.10 8.83
CA ALA A 308 16.63 -1.77 8.78
C ALA A 308 18.12 -1.79 9.11
N LYS A 309 18.55 -2.61 10.09
CA LYS A 309 19.97 -2.82 10.42
C LYS A 309 20.73 -3.39 9.22
N GLU A 310 20.20 -4.41 8.58
CA GLU A 310 20.81 -5.04 7.41
C GLU A 310 20.87 -4.06 6.22
N HIS A 311 19.74 -3.40 5.91
CA HIS A 311 19.60 -2.58 4.71
C HIS A 311 20.34 -1.24 4.79
N TYR A 312 20.35 -0.60 5.96
CA TYR A 312 20.94 0.74 6.14
C TYR A 312 22.27 0.72 6.90
N GLY A 313 22.61 -0.37 7.58
CA GLY A 313 23.89 -0.51 8.29
C GLY A 313 25.04 -0.98 7.39
N SER A 314 24.74 -1.54 6.21
CA SER A 314 25.73 -2.04 5.25
C SER A 314 26.23 -0.98 4.27
N ARG A 315 26.25 0.31 4.65
CA ARG A 315 26.72 1.43 3.80
C ARG A 315 27.56 2.43 4.57
#